data_AF-A0A959PUC0-F1
#
_entry.id   AF-A0A959PUC0-F1
#
_cell.length_a   1.000
_cell.length_b   1.000
_cell.length_c   1.000
_cell.angle_alpha   90.00
_cell.angle_beta   90.00
_cell.angle_gamma   90.00
#
_symmetry.space_group_name_H-M   'P 1'
#
loop_
_entity.id
_entity.type
_entity.pdbx_description
1 polymer ?
#
loop_
_entity_poly.entity_id
_entity_poly.type
_entity_poly.pdbx_seq_one_letter_code
_entity_poly.pdbx_strand_id
1 'polypeptide(L)'
;MIRSKFCLLAFLGITACGLNTENQSNYQNAPFFDLAGYISTYVKDSTSHKVSKTIQVDTSVESKILDNYPIWKDIKDFDAYDINRPALYDKYSIDTTFSPSAYSIIYLPKEGTKDLKVTRLQIKVENGEVTSIQIKTSNNSFLDKVKMEINWTPRRGYILERASDKIFRDETELQTIEVSIIS
;
A
#
# COMPACT_ATOMS: atom_id res chain seq x y z
N MET A 1 -66.07 17.39 -47.84
CA MET A 1 -64.60 17.40 -48.03
C MET A 1 -63.94 17.16 -46.69
N ILE A 2 -63.40 15.95 -46.49
CA ILE A 2 -62.76 15.51 -45.24
C ILE A 2 -61.24 15.63 -45.43
N ARG A 3 -60.61 16.45 -44.58
CA ARG A 3 -59.16 16.58 -44.36
C ARG A 3 -59.06 16.71 -42.82
N SER A 4 -58.12 16.16 -42.07
CA SER A 4 -56.74 15.79 -42.33
C SER A 4 -56.23 15.00 -41.11
N LYS A 5 -55.50 13.92 -41.37
CA LYS A 5 -54.28 13.42 -40.69
C LYS A 5 -54.17 13.47 -39.15
N PHE A 6 -54.15 12.26 -38.57
CA PHE A 6 -53.05 11.70 -37.78
C PHE A 6 -52.17 12.69 -36.99
N CYS A 7 -52.29 12.67 -35.66
CA CYS A 7 -51.17 12.97 -34.78
C CYS A 7 -51.13 11.95 -33.65
N LEU A 8 -50.36 10.90 -33.92
CA LEU A 8 -49.88 9.88 -33.01
C LEU A 8 -48.96 10.57 -31.99
N LEU A 9 -49.45 10.92 -30.80
CA LEU A 9 -48.59 11.42 -29.73
C LEU A 9 -48.13 10.25 -28.87
N ALA A 10 -46.84 9.98 -29.01
CA ALA A 10 -46.12 8.86 -28.45
C ALA A 10 -46.05 8.93 -26.91
N PHE A 11 -46.44 7.81 -26.32
CA PHE A 11 -46.05 7.35 -25.00
C PHE A 11 -44.54 7.05 -25.03
N LEU A 12 -43.71 7.91 -24.44
CA LEU A 12 -42.28 7.63 -24.24
C LEU A 12 -41.95 7.90 -22.78
N GLY A 13 -41.68 6.78 -22.09
CA GLY A 13 -41.45 6.70 -20.66
C GLY A 13 -40.24 7.51 -20.25
N ILE A 14 -40.43 8.24 -19.17
CA ILE A 14 -39.37 8.87 -18.40
C ILE A 14 -38.59 7.71 -17.78
N THR A 15 -37.46 7.35 -18.39
CA THR A 15 -36.47 6.49 -17.77
C THR A 15 -35.95 7.25 -16.56
N ALA A 16 -36.34 6.82 -15.37
CA ALA A 16 -35.70 7.23 -14.14
C ALA A 16 -34.23 6.85 -14.25
N CYS A 17 -33.39 7.85 -14.49
CA CYS A 17 -31.95 7.74 -14.34
C CYS A 17 -31.69 7.53 -12.85
N GLY A 18 -31.72 6.27 -12.43
CA GLY A 18 -31.10 5.85 -11.18
C GLY A 18 -29.61 6.11 -11.35
N LEU A 19 -29.17 7.29 -10.91
CA LEU A 19 -27.79 7.52 -10.53
C LEU A 19 -27.50 6.48 -9.44
N ASN A 20 -26.99 5.34 -9.87
CA ASN A 20 -26.26 4.43 -9.03
C ASN A 20 -25.07 5.23 -8.52
N THR A 21 -25.27 5.83 -7.36
CA THR A 21 -24.19 6.32 -6.50
C THR A 21 -23.36 5.08 -6.20
N GLU A 22 -22.36 4.84 -7.06
CA GLU A 22 -21.22 4.02 -6.70
C GLU A 22 -20.77 4.51 -5.34
N ASN A 23 -20.67 3.56 -4.40
CA ASN A 23 -20.14 3.78 -3.07
C ASN A 23 -18.78 4.47 -3.18
N GLN A 24 -18.78 5.81 -3.15
CA GLN A 24 -17.65 6.59 -2.73
C GLN A 24 -17.49 6.26 -1.25
N SER A 25 -16.72 5.21 -1.04
CA SER A 25 -16.05 4.86 0.20
C SER A 25 -15.65 6.13 0.95
N ASN A 26 -15.88 6.07 2.26
CA ASN A 26 -15.68 7.10 3.27
C ASN A 26 -14.20 7.57 3.43
N TYR A 27 -13.46 7.76 2.34
CA TYR A 27 -12.07 8.25 2.31
C TYR A 27 -11.97 9.78 2.50
N GLN A 28 -13.09 10.50 2.67
CA GLN A 28 -13.11 11.97 2.54
C GLN A 28 -12.55 12.81 3.70
N ASN A 29 -12.03 12.22 4.77
CA ASN A 29 -11.52 13.00 5.92
C ASN A 29 -10.05 12.73 6.31
N ALA A 30 -9.36 11.84 5.60
CA ALA A 30 -7.96 11.52 5.87
C ALA A 30 -7.02 12.33 4.97
N PRO A 31 -5.97 12.99 5.51
CA PRO A 31 -5.05 13.79 4.70
C PRO A 31 -4.07 12.95 3.87
N PHE A 32 -3.96 11.64 4.15
CA PHE A 32 -3.03 10.73 3.50
C PHE A 32 -3.74 9.47 3.01
N PHE A 33 -3.08 8.70 2.14
CA PHE A 33 -3.52 7.38 1.72
C PHE A 33 -3.74 6.47 2.94
N ASP A 34 -4.93 5.88 3.03
CA ASP A 34 -5.31 4.97 4.11
C ASP A 34 -4.68 3.58 3.90
N LEU A 35 -3.41 3.45 4.31
CA LEU A 35 -2.65 2.21 4.19
C LEU A 35 -3.32 1.07 4.98
N ALA A 36 -3.80 1.37 6.20
CA ALA A 36 -4.43 0.39 7.06
C ALA A 36 -5.74 -0.13 6.45
N GLY A 37 -6.60 0.76 5.92
CA GLY A 37 -7.82 0.39 5.22
C GLY A 37 -7.57 -0.42 3.94
N TYR A 38 -6.54 -0.03 3.16
CA TYR A 38 -6.12 -0.79 1.99
C TYR A 38 -5.66 -2.22 2.35
N ILE A 39 -4.79 -2.36 3.37
CA ILE A 39 -4.34 -3.67 3.86
C ILE A 39 -5.51 -4.50 4.39
N SER A 40 -6.41 -3.89 5.17
CA SER A 40 -7.59 -4.60 5.68
C SER A 40 -8.47 -5.16 4.56
N THR A 41 -8.62 -4.42 3.47
CA THR A 41 -9.36 -4.87 2.28
C THR A 41 -8.59 -5.99 1.57
N TYR A 42 -7.28 -5.82 1.35
CA TYR A 42 -6.43 -6.83 0.72
C TYR A 42 -6.42 -8.15 1.49
N VAL A 43 -6.29 -8.11 2.81
CA VAL A 43 -6.23 -9.31 3.67
C VAL A 43 -7.57 -10.04 3.73
N LYS A 44 -8.70 -9.33 3.66
CA LYS A 44 -10.04 -9.95 3.69
C LYS A 44 -10.25 -10.93 2.53
N ASP A 45 -9.70 -10.60 1.37
CA ASP A 45 -9.86 -11.39 0.15
C ASP A 45 -8.65 -12.33 -0.11
N SER A 46 -7.66 -12.33 0.79
CA SER A 46 -6.42 -13.08 0.60
C SER A 46 -6.51 -14.49 1.19
N THR A 47 -5.99 -15.47 0.45
CA THR A 47 -5.88 -16.86 0.86
C THR A 47 -4.41 -17.23 1.09
N SER A 48 -4.18 -18.45 1.56
CA SER A 48 -2.84 -19.01 1.59
C SER A 48 -2.35 -19.32 0.17
N HIS A 49 -1.07 -19.08 -0.08
CA HIS A 49 -0.44 -19.27 -1.39
C HIS A 49 0.75 -20.21 -1.30
N LYS A 50 1.10 -20.85 -2.42
CA LYS A 50 2.44 -21.41 -2.57
C LYS A 50 3.43 -20.26 -2.76
N VAL A 51 4.50 -20.21 -1.97
CA VAL A 51 5.48 -19.12 -2.04
C VAL A 51 6.91 -19.66 -2.06
N SER A 52 7.81 -18.91 -2.67
CA SER A 52 9.25 -18.99 -2.43
C SER A 52 9.60 -17.99 -1.35
N LYS A 53 10.21 -18.45 -0.26
CA LYS A 53 10.72 -17.59 0.83
C LYS A 53 12.23 -17.70 0.88
N THR A 54 12.91 -16.58 0.73
CA THR A 54 14.37 -16.46 0.87
C THR A 54 14.68 -15.54 2.03
N ILE A 55 15.56 -15.99 2.93
CA ILE A 55 16.08 -15.22 4.04
C ILE A 55 17.58 -15.14 3.87
N GLN A 56 18.11 -13.92 3.86
CA GLN A 56 19.52 -13.65 3.89
C GLN A 56 19.86 -12.90 5.18
N VAL A 57 20.91 -13.35 5.87
CA VAL A 57 21.53 -12.63 6.99
C VAL A 57 23.02 -12.55 6.71
N ASP A 58 23.52 -11.33 6.51
CA ASP A 58 24.87 -11.05 6.04
C ASP A 58 25.18 -11.83 4.75
N THR A 59 26.07 -12.84 4.82
CA THR A 59 26.46 -13.70 3.70
C THR A 59 25.68 -15.03 3.64
N SER A 60 24.92 -15.35 4.68
CA SER A 60 24.18 -16.62 4.78
C SER A 60 22.81 -16.49 4.12
N VAL A 61 22.47 -17.41 3.23
CA VAL A 61 21.20 -17.44 2.49
C VAL A 61 20.50 -18.77 2.68
N GLU A 62 19.22 -18.74 3.04
CA GLU A 62 18.33 -19.89 3.08
C GLU A 62 17.10 -19.62 2.20
N SER A 63 16.75 -20.57 1.33
CA SER A 63 15.56 -20.49 0.49
C SER A 63 14.70 -21.73 0.65
N LYS A 64 13.38 -21.54 0.78
CA LYS A 64 12.42 -22.63 0.92
C LYS A 64 11.13 -22.33 0.18
N ILE A 65 10.61 -23.36 -0.50
CA ILE A 65 9.24 -23.34 -1.02
C ILE A 65 8.29 -23.76 0.11
N LEU A 66 7.27 -22.94 0.34
CA LEU A 66 6.25 -23.18 1.36
C LEU A 66 4.90 -23.32 0.67
N ASP A 67 4.29 -24.50 0.77
CA ASP A 67 2.92 -24.71 0.32
C ASP A 67 1.95 -24.15 1.36
N ASN A 68 0.84 -23.57 0.90
CA ASN A 68 -0.23 -23.04 1.75
C ASN A 68 0.23 -21.98 2.78
N TYR A 69 1.20 -21.14 2.41
CA TYR A 69 1.73 -20.07 3.26
C TYR A 69 0.74 -18.90 3.40
N PRO A 70 0.39 -18.48 4.63
CA PRO A 70 -0.55 -17.41 4.87
C PRO A 70 0.12 -16.03 4.75
N ILE A 71 0.56 -15.66 3.54
CA ILE A 71 1.30 -14.41 3.27
C ILE A 71 0.59 -13.15 3.79
N TRP A 72 -0.75 -13.17 3.81
CA TRP A 72 -1.57 -12.08 4.35
C TRP A 72 -1.27 -11.76 5.82
N LYS A 73 -0.74 -12.70 6.61
CA LYS A 73 -0.32 -12.44 8.00
C LYS A 73 0.87 -11.47 8.03
N ASP A 74 1.85 -11.69 7.17
CA ASP A 74 3.02 -10.82 7.06
C ASP A 74 2.61 -9.42 6.58
N ILE A 75 1.73 -9.37 5.57
CA ILE A 75 1.23 -8.10 5.02
C ILE A 75 0.41 -7.32 6.05
N LYS A 76 -0.34 -8.02 6.93
CA LYS A 76 -1.12 -7.37 7.97
C LYS A 76 -0.26 -6.49 8.87
N ASP A 77 0.94 -6.93 9.23
CA ASP A 77 1.87 -6.18 10.08
C ASP A 77 2.36 -4.86 9.44
N PHE A 78 2.10 -4.65 8.15
CA PHE A 78 2.42 -3.39 7.48
C PHE A 78 1.44 -2.26 7.85
N ASP A 79 0.30 -2.57 8.48
CA ASP A 79 -0.64 -1.59 9.03
C ASP A 79 0.03 -0.67 10.08
N ALA A 80 1.05 -1.16 10.77
CA ALA A 80 1.80 -0.45 11.78
C ALA A 80 2.66 0.70 11.21
N TYR A 81 2.69 0.86 9.88
CA TYR A 81 3.34 1.96 9.17
C TYR A 81 2.35 2.96 8.57
N ASP A 82 1.06 2.83 8.85
CA ASP A 82 0.09 3.83 8.45
C ASP A 82 0.38 5.18 9.15
N ILE A 83 0.56 6.21 8.32
CA ILE A 83 0.83 7.59 8.73
C ILE A 83 -0.44 8.40 8.94
N ASN A 84 -1.62 7.83 8.66
CA ASN A 84 -2.92 8.46 8.81
C ASN A 84 -3.36 8.56 10.29
N ARG A 85 -2.52 9.19 11.12
CA ARG A 85 -2.75 9.41 12.55
C ARG A 85 -2.85 10.92 12.81
N PRO A 86 -3.79 11.40 13.65
CA PRO A 86 -3.97 12.84 13.88
C PRO A 86 -2.69 13.58 14.29
N ALA A 87 -1.83 12.96 15.10
CA ALA A 87 -0.55 13.54 15.52
C ALA A 87 0.50 13.70 14.40
N LEU A 88 0.25 13.11 13.22
CA LEU A 88 1.16 13.09 12.07
C LEU A 88 0.68 13.95 10.89
N TYR A 89 -0.54 14.48 10.94
CA TYR A 89 -1.18 15.18 9.82
C TYR A 89 -0.39 16.41 9.32
N ASP A 90 0.32 17.10 10.21
CA ASP A 90 1.16 18.24 9.87
C ASP A 90 2.63 17.86 9.64
N LYS A 91 3.01 16.59 9.79
CA LYS A 91 4.42 16.13 9.85
C LYS A 91 4.99 15.65 8.53
N TYR A 92 4.14 15.39 7.54
CA TYR A 92 4.55 14.89 6.22
C TYR A 92 4.24 15.90 5.12
N SER A 93 5.14 16.01 4.15
CA SER A 93 4.91 16.62 2.84
C SER A 93 4.52 15.55 1.83
N ILE A 94 3.74 15.96 0.82
CA ILE A 94 3.26 15.09 -0.26
C ILE A 94 3.92 15.56 -1.56
N ASP A 95 4.51 14.61 -2.29
CA ASP A 95 5.00 14.80 -3.65
C ASP A 95 4.28 13.79 -4.57
N THR A 96 3.74 14.27 -5.69
CA THR A 96 2.91 13.46 -6.58
C THR A 96 3.39 13.59 -8.02
N THR A 97 3.64 12.46 -8.67
CA THR A 97 3.88 12.38 -10.11
C THR A 97 2.67 11.76 -10.80
N PHE A 98 2.22 12.31 -11.92
CA PHE A 98 1.04 11.86 -12.65
C PHE A 98 1.35 11.59 -14.13
N SER A 99 0.74 10.55 -14.68
CA SER A 99 0.66 10.21 -16.10
C SER A 99 -0.78 9.75 -16.42
N PRO A 100 -1.17 9.64 -17.70
CA PRO A 100 -2.56 9.33 -18.07
C PRO A 100 -3.14 8.06 -17.44
N SER A 101 -2.31 7.05 -17.18
CA SER A 101 -2.73 5.76 -16.62
C SER A 101 -2.09 5.41 -15.28
N ALA A 102 -1.18 6.26 -14.77
CA ALA A 102 -0.43 5.94 -13.56
C ALA A 102 -0.15 7.19 -12.73
N TYR A 103 -0.10 7.03 -11.42
CA TYR A 103 0.41 8.06 -10.53
C TYR A 103 1.21 7.47 -9.39
N SER A 104 2.13 8.27 -8.85
CA SER A 104 2.88 7.92 -7.65
C SER A 104 2.72 9.03 -6.62
N ILE A 105 2.36 8.65 -5.40
CA ILE A 105 2.30 9.55 -4.25
C ILE A 105 3.44 9.18 -3.31
N ILE A 106 4.23 10.16 -2.91
CA ILE A 106 5.37 10.02 -2.02
C ILE A 106 5.13 10.93 -0.80
N TYR A 107 5.13 10.34 0.38
CA TYR A 107 5.07 11.03 1.67
C TYR A 107 6.47 11.06 2.29
N LEU A 108 6.94 12.25 2.65
CA LEU A 108 8.24 12.48 3.29
C LEU A 108 8.07 13.32 4.56
N PRO A 109 8.81 13.04 5.65
CA PRO A 109 8.90 13.95 6.78
C PRO A 109 9.22 15.39 6.35
N LYS A 110 8.50 16.37 6.90
CA LYS A 110 8.85 17.78 6.72
C LYS A 110 10.15 18.09 7.44
N GLU A 111 10.91 19.03 6.87
CA GLU A 111 12.12 19.55 7.48
C GLU A 111 11.87 19.99 8.93
N GLY A 112 12.82 19.67 9.82
CA GLY A 112 12.70 19.98 11.25
C GLY A 112 11.86 19.00 12.06
N THR A 113 11.13 18.07 11.43
CA THR A 113 10.42 17.02 12.16
C THR A 113 11.38 15.92 12.61
N LYS A 114 11.29 15.51 13.87
CA LYS A 114 12.16 14.50 14.49
C LYS A 114 11.37 13.26 14.88
N ASP A 115 12.09 12.15 15.03
CA ASP A 115 11.62 10.91 15.67
C ASP A 115 10.40 10.26 15.01
N LEU A 116 10.21 10.48 13.70
CA LEU A 116 9.19 9.78 12.92
C LEU A 116 9.69 8.39 12.50
N LYS A 117 8.91 7.37 12.87
CA LYS A 117 9.17 5.96 12.48
C LYS A 117 9.22 5.80 10.96
N VAL A 118 8.25 6.35 10.22
CA VAL A 118 8.18 6.25 8.75
C VAL A 118 8.90 7.44 8.14
N THR A 119 9.97 7.16 7.40
CA THR A 119 10.80 8.17 6.73
C THR A 119 10.47 8.32 5.25
N ARG A 120 9.77 7.34 4.67
CA ARG A 120 9.18 7.42 3.34
C ARG A 120 8.00 6.46 3.25
N LEU A 121 6.88 6.92 2.71
CA LEU A 121 5.81 6.04 2.23
C LEU A 121 5.56 6.40 0.77
N GLN A 122 5.66 5.44 -0.14
CA GLN A 122 5.39 5.65 -1.55
C GLN A 122 4.34 4.65 -2.03
N ILE A 123 3.32 5.18 -2.69
CA ILE A 123 2.25 4.42 -3.32
C ILE A 123 2.38 4.62 -4.83
N LYS A 124 2.37 3.52 -5.59
CA LYS A 124 2.24 3.54 -7.05
C LYS A 124 0.90 2.93 -7.43
N VAL A 125 0.18 3.63 -8.30
CA VAL A 125 -1.12 3.23 -8.81
C VAL A 125 -1.06 3.25 -10.32
N GLU A 126 -1.53 2.17 -10.95
CA GLU A 126 -1.66 2.05 -12.40
C GLU A 126 -3.05 1.51 -12.72
N ASN A 127 -3.73 2.13 -13.68
CA ASN A 127 -5.09 1.75 -14.10
C ASN A 127 -6.10 1.67 -12.93
N GLY A 128 -5.93 2.54 -11.93
CA GLY A 128 -6.78 2.57 -10.73
C GLY A 128 -6.45 1.53 -9.66
N GLU A 129 -5.44 0.67 -9.89
CA GLU A 129 -5.01 -0.35 -8.92
C GLU A 129 -3.64 -0.01 -8.32
N VAL A 130 -3.50 -0.23 -7.01
CA VAL A 130 -2.20 -0.10 -6.34
C VAL A 130 -1.28 -1.22 -6.84
N THR A 131 -0.19 -0.84 -7.51
CA THR A 131 0.80 -1.78 -8.05
C THR A 131 2.00 -1.95 -7.16
N SER A 132 2.31 -0.99 -6.30
CA SER A 132 3.44 -1.08 -5.38
C SER A 132 3.25 -0.14 -4.18
N ILE A 133 3.66 -0.64 -3.01
CA ILE A 133 3.79 0.13 -1.79
C ILE A 133 5.23 -0.03 -1.30
N GLN A 134 5.95 1.09 -1.17
CA GLN A 134 7.26 1.14 -0.55
C GLN A 134 7.18 1.88 0.79
N ILE A 135 7.75 1.28 1.83
CA ILE A 135 7.81 1.85 3.18
C ILE A 135 9.28 1.87 3.59
N LYS A 136 9.81 3.05 3.95
CA LYS A 136 11.10 3.17 4.61
C LYS A 136 10.91 3.68 6.02
N THR A 137 11.65 3.08 6.93
CA THR A 137 11.59 3.42 8.36
C THR A 137 12.98 3.60 8.93
N SER A 138 13.05 4.38 10.00
CA SER A 138 14.25 4.53 10.81
C SER A 138 13.82 4.58 12.27
N ASN A 139 14.36 3.69 13.09
CA ASN A 139 14.21 3.71 14.53
C ASN A 139 15.61 3.84 15.14
N ASN A 140 15.79 4.89 15.95
CA ASN A 140 17.01 5.10 16.70
C ASN A 140 16.67 4.98 18.18
N SER A 141 17.25 4.00 18.85
CA SER A 141 17.23 3.93 20.31
C SER A 141 18.63 4.26 20.85
N PHE A 142 18.76 4.26 22.18
CA PHE A 142 20.07 4.34 22.82
C PHE A 142 20.96 3.15 22.45
N LEU A 143 20.39 1.97 22.23
CA LEU A 143 21.14 0.71 22.07
C LEU A 143 21.38 0.32 20.61
N ASP A 144 20.51 0.77 19.71
CA ASP A 144 20.50 0.37 18.31
C ASP A 144 19.99 1.45 17.36
N LYS A 145 20.46 1.39 16.11
CA LYS A 145 19.89 2.10 14.97
C LYS A 145 19.43 1.08 13.96
N VAL A 146 18.15 1.13 13.63
CA VAL A 146 17.51 0.18 12.72
C VAL A 146 16.90 0.96 11.56
N LYS A 147 17.34 0.64 10.35
CA LYS A 147 16.68 1.07 9.11
C LYS A 147 16.01 -0.14 8.49
N MET A 148 14.81 0.06 7.98
CA MET A 148 14.10 -1.00 7.29
C MET A 148 13.34 -0.45 6.09
N GLU A 149 13.41 -1.18 4.98
CA GLU A 149 12.73 -0.91 3.73
C GLU A 149 11.85 -2.11 3.37
N ILE A 150 10.58 -1.85 3.12
CA ILE A 150 9.61 -2.84 2.66
C ILE A 150 9.19 -2.43 1.26
N ASN A 151 9.35 -3.32 0.29
CA ASN A 151 8.82 -3.18 -1.05
C ASN A 151 7.75 -4.26 -1.25
N TRP A 152 6.48 -3.88 -1.19
CA TRP A 152 5.35 -4.77 -1.35
C TRP A 152 4.70 -4.58 -2.73
N THR A 153 4.51 -5.68 -3.44
CA THR A 153 3.75 -5.73 -4.69
C THR A 153 2.53 -6.63 -4.48
N PRO A 154 1.31 -6.07 -4.42
CA PRO A 154 0.08 -6.84 -4.25
C PRO A 154 0.01 -8.02 -5.23
N ARG A 155 -0.43 -9.18 -4.75
CA ARG A 155 -0.53 -10.45 -5.50
C ARG A 155 0.79 -11.04 -6.04
N ARG A 156 1.95 -10.40 -5.81
CA ARG A 156 3.26 -10.96 -6.20
C ARG A 156 4.13 -11.33 -5.01
N GLY A 157 4.12 -10.52 -3.95
CA GLY A 157 5.02 -10.76 -2.81
C GLY A 157 5.58 -9.48 -2.21
N TYR A 158 6.58 -9.63 -1.34
CA TYR A 158 7.29 -8.52 -0.74
C TYR A 158 8.78 -8.82 -0.56
N ILE A 159 9.57 -7.75 -0.49
CA ILE A 159 10.96 -7.76 -0.04
C ILE A 159 11.04 -6.85 1.17
N LEU A 160 11.62 -7.35 2.26
CA LEU A 160 11.93 -6.60 3.47
C LEU A 160 13.45 -6.61 3.66
N GLU A 161 14.04 -5.43 3.65
CA GLU A 161 15.47 -5.23 3.92
C GLU A 161 15.61 -4.51 5.25
N ARG A 162 16.51 -4.99 6.10
CA ARG A 162 16.78 -4.43 7.42
C ARG A 162 18.27 -4.29 7.61
N ALA A 163 18.69 -3.10 8.03
CA ALA A 163 20.05 -2.83 8.48
C ALA A 163 20.01 -2.45 9.97
N SER A 164 20.83 -3.11 10.78
CA SER A 164 20.87 -2.89 12.24
C SER A 164 22.30 -2.64 12.71
N ASP A 165 22.52 -1.45 13.27
CA ASP A 165 23.75 -1.09 13.97
C ASP A 165 23.50 -1.23 15.47
N LYS A 166 24.24 -2.08 16.17
CA LYS A 166 24.09 -2.30 17.62
C LYS A 166 25.37 -1.83 18.32
N ILE A 167 25.25 -1.15 19.47
CA ILE A 167 26.43 -0.63 20.19
C ILE A 167 27.48 -1.71 20.51
N PHE A 168 27.04 -2.94 20.75
CA PHE A 168 27.91 -4.05 21.14
C PHE A 168 28.41 -4.90 19.95
N ARG A 169 28.25 -4.44 18.72
CA ARG A 169 28.69 -5.14 17.51
C ARG A 169 29.35 -4.14 16.56
N ASP A 170 30.56 -4.45 16.12
CA ASP A 170 31.36 -3.55 15.29
C ASP A 170 30.88 -3.48 13.82
N GLU A 171 30.03 -4.43 13.42
CA GLU A 171 29.52 -4.55 12.06
C GLU A 171 27.99 -4.41 12.01
N THR A 172 27.51 -3.70 10.99
CA THR A 172 26.08 -3.63 10.63
C THR A 172 25.58 -5.01 10.22
N GLU A 173 24.56 -5.50 10.91
CA GLU A 173 23.86 -6.73 10.51
C GLU A 173 22.86 -6.39 9.40
N LEU A 174 22.99 -7.05 8.25
CA LEU A 174 22.08 -6.90 7.12
C LEU A 174 21.18 -8.13 7.02
N GLN A 175 19.88 -7.91 6.94
CA GLN A 175 18.89 -8.96 6.76
C GLN A 175 17.97 -8.62 5.59
N THR A 176 17.77 -9.58 4.68
CA THR A 176 16.78 -9.50 3.61
C THR A 176 15.82 -10.68 3.72
N ILE A 177 14.52 -10.40 3.70
CA ILE A 177 13.46 -11.41 3.62
C ILE A 177 12.69 -11.14 2.33
N GLU A 178 12.76 -12.08 1.40
CA GLU A 178 11.96 -12.06 0.18
C GLU A 178 10.90 -13.16 0.26
N VAL A 179 9.65 -12.80 -0.01
CA VAL A 179 8.54 -13.74 -0.16
C VAL A 179 7.86 -13.46 -1.48
N SER A 180 7.91 -14.43 -2.39
CA SER A 180 7.36 -14.34 -3.75
C SER A 180 6.30 -15.42 -3.95
N ILE A 181 5.10 -15.04 -4.36
CA ILE A 181 4.00 -15.95 -4.68
C ILE A 181 4.34 -16.71 -5.95
N ILE A 182 4.18 -18.04 -5.90
CA ILE A 182 4.36 -18.94 -7.04
C ILE A 182 2.98 -19.23 -7.60
N SER A 183 2.72 -18.74 -8.82
CA SER A 183 1.50 -19.00 -9.60
C SER A 183 1.49 -20.40 -10.22
#